data_AF-A0A969ACS6-F1
#
_entry.id   AF-A0A969ACS6-F1
#
_cell.length_a   1.000
_cell.length_b   1.000
_cell.length_c   1.000
_cell.angle_alpha   90.00
_cell.angle_beta   90.00
_cell.angle_gamma   90.00
#
_symmetry.space_group_name_H-M   'P 1'
#
loop_
_entity.id
_entity.type
_entity.pdbx_description
1 polymer ?
#
loop_
_entity_poly.entity_id
_entity_poly.type
_entity_poly.pdbx_seq_one_letter_code
_entity_poly.pdbx_strand_id
1 'polypeptide(L)'
;MNANQNLQLSLSLGLPLHPPEDIDLEIFNSIQSPDYKQGKPIEDMNRLFNKQVIVDDQTTLDINTIEVPGFIGIADEEIITNSQGNKISGHEDIVQFLDRYGLLVCTYQYNKDRYGKEIDLRQSPQSASQVNDLMEIFIKNEGHHSGAIVPAIREGEKKAFASFNEPDSYHLGLYGENGFIAVAQNLVFPDFVTQQQQRGYTDSIVCWMALMNPFVKFSQNDFNGGDPTKVIDRASLQEFLKNCALASLGDERAIAFLNNSDNKAYCAEFVYISLNTPVYPFNLKGLTLLLNDEAKAREILIIQEKQNRRQKNILSDRSGNPEFQAFNIQMPIVPPDLPPLDVLMVENGINIDSQTIPFPAFTLSQVLRRAFRTLLPRHKDVNNAKIIEAQVKLFGYLEPLILKQLGLDNPYGEGLTPQATAQRDEKVKAVREFMAFIKSQLQQNYNNYTELDVVVDQIMEQADELIGVSDVKYFVPPRIYIDLGQNDGDGNLPQGWGFKLNTLGALIYRGAVKDMVVTPPQPTPEIPREIPETPDTPETPPENNPPRQKSQMR
;
A
#
# COMPACT_ATOMS: atom_id res chain seq x y z
N MET A 1 -1.12 9.22 20.22
CA MET A 1 0.12 9.96 19.89
C MET A 1 -0.19 11.45 19.98
N ASN A 2 0.77 12.30 20.37
CA ASN A 2 0.53 13.73 20.64
C ASN A 2 0.51 14.54 19.34
N ALA A 3 -0.40 15.51 19.19
CA ALA A 3 -0.51 16.36 17.99
C ALA A 3 0.82 17.04 17.57
N ASN A 4 1.68 17.37 18.54
CA ASN A 4 3.01 17.93 18.29
C ASN A 4 4.00 16.94 17.63
N GLN A 5 3.83 15.62 17.79
CA GLN A 5 4.66 14.61 17.12
C GLN A 5 4.28 14.47 15.65
N ASN A 6 2.99 14.56 15.32
CA ASN A 6 2.50 14.49 13.94
C ASN A 6 2.98 15.70 13.11
N LEU A 7 3.04 16.90 13.71
CA LEU A 7 3.59 18.11 13.10
C LEU A 7 5.11 18.05 12.85
N GLN A 8 5.88 17.36 13.70
CA GLN A 8 7.31 17.17 13.46
C GLN A 8 7.59 16.10 12.39
N LEU A 9 6.79 15.03 12.37
CA LEU A 9 6.84 14.00 11.33
C LEU A 9 6.45 14.57 9.95
N SER A 10 5.36 15.37 9.88
CA SER A 10 4.87 15.98 8.63
C SER A 10 5.93 16.88 7.96
N LEU A 11 6.56 17.76 8.74
CA LEU A 11 7.63 18.64 8.27
C LEU A 11 8.89 17.88 7.85
N SER A 12 9.23 16.79 8.54
CA SER A 12 10.42 15.98 8.21
C SER A 12 10.25 15.15 6.93
N LEU A 13 9.02 14.77 6.61
CA LEU A 13 8.68 13.93 5.46
C LEU A 13 8.17 14.72 4.25
N GLY A 14 7.83 16.01 4.40
CA GLY A 14 7.27 16.81 3.31
C GLY A 14 5.84 16.40 2.94
N LEU A 15 5.07 15.91 3.92
CA LEU A 15 3.65 15.56 3.77
C LEU A 15 2.86 16.33 4.83
N PRO A 16 1.89 17.18 4.49
CA PRO A 16 1.01 17.78 5.48
C PRO A 16 0.08 16.70 6.05
N LEU A 17 0.23 16.41 7.34
CA LEU A 17 -0.66 15.50 8.06
C LEU A 17 -1.71 16.31 8.79
N HIS A 18 -2.94 16.24 8.28
CA HIS A 18 -4.10 16.91 8.84
C HIS A 18 -4.75 16.03 9.92
N PRO A 19 -5.02 16.57 11.12
CA PRO A 19 -5.77 15.84 12.13
C PRO A 19 -7.27 15.72 11.74
N PRO A 20 -8.02 14.81 12.37
CA PRO A 20 -9.44 14.58 12.11
C PRO A 20 -10.33 15.84 12.14
N GLU A 21 -10.05 16.79 13.04
CA GLU A 21 -10.80 18.05 13.19
C GLU A 21 -10.66 19.02 12.00
N ASP A 22 -9.57 18.89 11.23
CA ASP A 22 -9.32 19.69 10.03
C ASP A 22 -10.14 19.20 8.83
N ILE A 23 -10.85 18.08 8.96
CA ILE A 23 -11.69 17.54 7.89
C ILE A 23 -13.10 18.10 8.01
N ASP A 24 -13.61 18.66 6.91
CA ASP A 24 -14.99 19.10 6.79
C ASP A 24 -15.91 17.90 6.52
N LEU A 25 -16.62 17.46 7.56
CA LEU A 25 -17.52 16.31 7.48
C LEU A 25 -18.68 16.53 6.50
N GLU A 26 -19.15 17.76 6.31
CA GLU A 26 -20.27 18.02 5.39
C GLU A 26 -19.82 17.75 3.95
N ILE A 27 -18.69 18.33 3.55
CA ILE A 27 -18.11 18.11 2.22
C ILE A 27 -17.68 16.66 2.07
N PHE A 28 -16.96 16.12 3.06
CA PHE A 28 -16.51 14.73 3.02
C PHE A 28 -17.65 13.74 2.80
N ASN A 29 -18.77 13.89 3.52
CA ASN A 29 -19.95 13.03 3.37
C ASN A 29 -20.76 13.32 2.10
N SER A 30 -20.71 14.55 1.57
CA SER A 30 -21.39 14.91 0.32
C SER A 30 -20.79 14.21 -0.91
N ILE A 31 -19.49 13.92 -0.86
CA ILE A 31 -18.76 13.25 -1.95
C ILE A 31 -18.91 11.75 -1.79
N GLN A 32 -19.61 11.10 -2.71
CA GLN A 32 -19.81 9.67 -2.67
C GLN A 32 -18.72 8.94 -3.45
N SER A 33 -18.20 7.85 -2.91
CA SER A 33 -17.41 6.89 -3.68
C SER A 33 -18.24 6.29 -4.81
N PRO A 34 -17.61 5.87 -5.92
CA PRO A 34 -18.30 5.16 -7.00
C PRO A 34 -18.82 3.78 -6.56
N ASP A 35 -18.20 3.17 -5.54
CA ASP A 35 -18.44 1.77 -5.17
C ASP A 35 -19.33 1.60 -3.92
N TYR A 36 -20.08 0.49 -3.92
CA TYR A 36 -20.76 -0.18 -2.79
C TYR A 36 -21.30 0.68 -1.62
N LYS A 37 -22.48 1.31 -1.79
CA LYS A 37 -23.11 2.17 -0.77
C LYS A 37 -24.05 1.40 0.16
N GLN A 38 -23.57 1.05 1.36
CA GLN A 38 -24.42 0.49 2.43
C GLN A 38 -24.17 1.11 3.81
N GLY A 39 -23.19 2.01 3.93
CA GLY A 39 -22.84 2.72 5.14
C GLY A 39 -23.70 3.96 5.41
N LYS A 40 -23.43 4.57 6.57
CA LYS A 40 -24.02 5.82 7.04
C LYS A 40 -23.03 6.97 6.83
N PRO A 41 -23.49 8.23 6.82
CA PRO A 41 -22.58 9.38 6.88
C PRO A 41 -21.61 9.27 8.06
N ILE A 42 -20.36 9.68 7.86
CA ILE A 42 -19.36 9.75 8.91
C ILE A 42 -19.77 10.81 9.92
N GLU A 43 -19.86 10.43 11.18
CA GLU A 43 -20.15 11.36 12.29
C GLU A 43 -18.88 11.79 13.03
N ASP A 44 -17.83 10.97 12.98
CA ASP A 44 -16.54 11.23 13.63
C ASP A 44 -15.40 10.65 12.79
N MET A 45 -14.53 11.53 12.29
CA MET A 45 -13.36 11.12 11.49
C MET A 45 -12.36 10.26 12.27
N ASN A 46 -12.31 10.36 13.61
CA ASN A 46 -11.47 9.50 14.43
C ASN A 46 -11.89 8.02 14.35
N ARG A 47 -13.15 7.76 13.98
CA ARG A 47 -13.75 6.43 13.92
C ARG A 47 -13.87 5.90 12.50
N LEU A 48 -13.32 6.59 11.50
CA LEU A 48 -13.41 6.20 10.10
C LEU A 48 -12.98 4.73 9.88
N PHE A 49 -11.93 4.30 10.57
CA PHE A 49 -11.39 2.94 10.48
C PHE A 49 -11.87 2.00 11.61
N ASN A 50 -12.89 2.42 12.37
CA ASN A 50 -13.53 1.57 13.36
C ASN A 50 -14.54 0.63 12.72
N LYS A 51 -14.64 -0.58 13.28
CA LYS A 51 -15.63 -1.59 12.92
C LYS A 51 -16.47 -1.97 14.12
N GLN A 52 -17.77 -2.06 13.88
CA GLN A 52 -18.75 -2.49 14.87
C GLN A 52 -19.07 -3.98 14.67
N VAL A 53 -18.81 -4.80 15.67
CA VAL A 53 -19.08 -6.25 15.66
C VAL A 53 -20.18 -6.55 16.66
N ILE A 54 -21.34 -7.01 16.19
CA ILE A 54 -22.43 -7.48 17.05
C ILE A 54 -22.20 -8.95 17.34
N VAL A 55 -21.98 -9.27 18.62
CA VAL A 55 -21.74 -10.64 19.07
C VAL A 55 -23.05 -11.33 19.45
N ASP A 56 -23.90 -10.61 20.16
CA ASP A 56 -25.23 -11.00 20.64
C ASP A 56 -26.15 -9.78 20.77
N ASP A 57 -27.38 -9.98 21.26
CA ASP A 57 -28.39 -8.91 21.35
C ASP A 57 -28.04 -7.77 22.33
N GLN A 58 -26.99 -7.92 23.14
CA GLN A 58 -26.58 -6.95 24.16
C GLN A 58 -25.16 -6.43 23.98
N THR A 59 -24.36 -7.05 23.10
CA THR A 59 -22.93 -6.79 22.99
C THR A 59 -22.54 -6.35 21.58
N THR A 60 -22.04 -5.12 21.51
CA THR A 60 -21.37 -4.58 20.32
C THR A 60 -19.94 -4.22 20.68
N LEU A 61 -18.98 -4.78 19.95
CA LEU A 61 -17.57 -4.39 20.04
C LEU A 61 -17.30 -3.28 19.02
N ASP A 62 -16.58 -2.25 19.42
CA ASP A 62 -16.14 -1.16 18.53
C ASP A 62 -14.61 -1.14 18.51
N ILE A 63 -14.03 -1.46 17.34
CA ILE A 63 -12.61 -1.82 17.23
C ILE A 63 -11.99 -1.01 16.11
N ASN A 64 -10.94 -0.25 16.41
CA ASN A 64 -10.14 0.40 15.40
C ASN A 64 -9.24 -0.62 14.70
N THR A 65 -9.34 -0.75 13.38
CA THR A 65 -8.61 -1.78 12.62
C THR A 65 -7.47 -1.22 11.77
N ILE A 66 -7.37 0.11 11.63
CA ILE A 66 -6.28 0.79 10.91
C ILE A 66 -5.92 2.04 11.70
N GLU A 67 -4.67 2.12 12.16
CA GLU A 67 -4.15 3.33 12.80
C GLU A 67 -3.43 4.24 11.79
N VAL A 68 -4.00 5.41 11.51
CA VAL A 68 -3.35 6.44 10.69
C VAL A 68 -2.95 7.63 11.56
N PRO A 69 -1.76 8.23 11.34
CA PRO A 69 -1.32 9.40 12.12
C PRO A 69 -2.07 10.68 11.72
N GLY A 70 -2.73 10.70 10.56
CA GLY A 70 -3.52 11.82 10.06
C GLY A 70 -3.99 11.58 8.63
N PHE A 71 -4.53 12.63 8.03
CA PHE A 71 -5.07 12.67 6.68
C PHE A 71 -4.17 13.49 5.76
N ILE A 72 -4.07 13.08 4.50
CA ILE A 72 -3.30 13.75 3.44
C ILE A 72 -4.30 14.11 2.34
N GLY A 73 -4.36 15.37 1.94
CA GLY A 73 -5.27 15.77 0.88
C GLY A 73 -4.73 15.40 -0.50
N ILE A 74 -5.58 14.89 -1.38
CA ILE A 74 -5.26 14.62 -2.78
C ILE A 74 -6.47 14.88 -3.68
N ALA A 75 -6.26 15.33 -4.91
CA ALA A 75 -7.29 15.39 -5.94
C ALA A 75 -6.66 15.23 -7.33
N ASP A 76 -7.39 14.61 -8.25
CA ASP A 76 -6.95 14.46 -9.64
C ASP A 76 -6.82 15.81 -10.33
N GLU A 77 -7.74 16.74 -10.02
CA GLU A 77 -7.69 18.10 -10.53
C GLU A 77 -6.56 18.92 -9.90
N GLU A 78 -5.84 19.62 -10.77
CA GLU A 78 -4.68 20.39 -10.36
C GLU A 78 -5.03 21.60 -9.48
N ILE A 79 -6.15 22.25 -9.78
CA ILE A 79 -6.71 23.37 -9.03
C ILE A 79 -8.13 23.02 -8.64
N ILE A 80 -8.40 22.99 -7.34
CA ILE A 80 -9.72 22.73 -6.77
C ILE A 80 -10.18 23.90 -5.91
N THR A 81 -11.44 23.86 -5.48
CA THR A 81 -11.97 24.77 -4.46
C THR A 81 -12.08 24.01 -3.14
N ASN A 82 -11.48 24.53 -2.08
CA ASN A 82 -11.57 23.91 -0.76
C ASN A 82 -12.87 24.26 -0.01
N SER A 83 -13.03 23.71 1.19
CA SER A 83 -14.19 23.93 2.06
C SER A 83 -14.46 25.40 2.41
N GLN A 84 -13.44 26.25 2.32
CA GLN A 84 -13.51 27.68 2.62
C GLN A 84 -13.78 28.53 1.37
N GLY A 85 -13.91 27.91 0.19
CA GLY A 85 -14.11 28.60 -1.08
C GLY A 85 -12.82 29.11 -1.73
N ASN A 86 -11.64 28.77 -1.20
CA ASN A 86 -10.35 29.17 -1.75
C ASN A 86 -9.93 28.24 -2.89
N LYS A 87 -9.31 28.80 -3.93
CA LYS A 87 -8.64 28.00 -4.97
C LYS A 87 -7.28 27.53 -4.45
N ILE A 88 -7.09 26.22 -4.39
CA ILE A 88 -5.85 25.59 -3.92
C ILE A 88 -5.39 24.51 -4.90
N SER A 89 -4.16 24.02 -4.76
CA SER A 89 -3.70 22.89 -5.56
C SER A 89 -4.21 21.56 -4.98
N GLY A 90 -4.70 20.66 -5.85
CA GLY A 90 -5.04 19.29 -5.44
C GLY A 90 -3.84 18.37 -5.26
N HIS A 91 -2.65 18.80 -5.71
CA HIS A 91 -1.47 17.94 -5.85
C HIS A 91 -0.37 18.28 -4.82
N GLU A 92 -0.39 19.50 -4.30
CA GLU A 92 0.69 20.11 -3.52
C GLU A 92 1.09 19.28 -2.29
N ASP A 93 0.10 18.69 -1.61
CA ASP A 93 0.30 17.90 -0.40
C ASP A 93 1.18 16.67 -0.63
N ILE A 94 1.22 16.09 -1.84
CA ILE A 94 1.97 14.86 -2.11
C ILE A 94 3.20 15.06 -3.01
N VAL A 95 3.24 16.13 -3.82
CA VAL A 95 4.34 16.36 -4.77
C VAL A 95 5.69 16.48 -4.08
N GLN A 96 5.78 17.17 -2.94
CA GLN A 96 7.04 17.31 -2.20
C GLN A 96 7.58 15.97 -1.68
N PHE A 97 6.69 15.10 -1.23
CA PHE A 97 7.04 13.75 -0.83
C PHE A 97 7.54 12.93 -2.02
N LEU A 98 6.82 12.96 -3.15
CA LEU A 98 7.21 12.24 -4.36
C LEU A 98 8.52 12.75 -4.96
N ASP A 99 8.81 14.04 -4.85
CA ASP A 99 10.09 14.63 -5.23
C ASP A 99 11.26 14.06 -4.41
N ARG A 100 11.02 13.77 -3.13
CA ARG A 100 12.06 13.26 -2.23
C ARG A 100 12.20 11.75 -2.26
N TYR A 101 11.08 11.02 -2.24
CA TYR A 101 11.03 9.58 -2.03
C TYR A 101 10.58 8.77 -3.24
N GLY A 102 10.05 9.43 -4.29
CA GLY A 102 9.81 8.82 -5.60
C GLY A 102 8.60 7.90 -5.72
N LEU A 103 8.08 7.36 -4.63
CA LEU A 103 7.00 6.37 -4.67
C LEU A 103 6.15 6.42 -3.40
N LEU A 104 4.83 6.32 -3.58
CA LEU A 104 3.88 6.12 -2.50
C LEU A 104 2.98 4.93 -2.83
N VAL A 105 3.01 3.89 -2.00
CA VAL A 105 2.09 2.75 -2.13
C VAL A 105 0.75 3.15 -1.50
N CYS A 106 -0.36 2.77 -2.11
CA CYS A 106 -1.68 3.07 -1.58
C CYS A 106 -2.59 1.83 -1.59
N THR A 107 -3.41 1.70 -0.54
CA THR A 107 -4.45 0.68 -0.44
C THR A 107 -5.81 1.35 -0.29
N TYR A 108 -6.64 1.29 -1.32
CA TYR A 108 -8.00 1.86 -1.33
C TYR A 108 -8.91 1.08 -0.38
N GLN A 109 -9.73 1.80 0.38
CA GLN A 109 -10.55 1.27 1.47
C GLN A 109 -12.04 1.53 1.27
N TYR A 110 -12.88 0.54 1.54
CA TYR A 110 -14.35 0.73 1.60
C TYR A 110 -14.86 1.35 2.90
N ASN A 111 -13.98 1.69 3.84
CA ASN A 111 -14.35 2.19 5.16
C ASN A 111 -15.34 3.37 5.12
N LYS A 112 -15.20 4.28 4.15
CA LYS A 112 -16.17 5.37 3.96
C LYS A 112 -17.57 4.85 3.65
N ASP A 113 -17.64 3.99 2.64
CA ASP A 113 -18.87 3.53 2.01
C ASP A 113 -19.60 2.50 2.86
N ARG A 114 -18.90 1.94 3.86
CA ARG A 114 -19.39 0.96 4.82
C ARG A 114 -19.35 1.46 6.25
N TYR A 115 -19.08 2.75 6.48
CA TYR A 115 -19.04 3.29 7.83
C TYR A 115 -20.35 3.04 8.59
N GLY A 116 -20.23 2.58 9.83
CA GLY A 116 -21.39 2.22 10.67
C GLY A 116 -22.19 1.01 10.17
N LYS A 117 -21.71 0.28 9.14
CA LYS A 117 -22.24 -1.04 8.78
C LYS A 117 -21.72 -2.04 9.81
N GLU A 118 -22.65 -2.64 10.53
CA GLU A 118 -22.34 -3.61 11.56
C GLU A 118 -21.96 -4.96 10.95
N ILE A 119 -21.06 -5.66 11.61
CA ILE A 119 -20.76 -7.05 11.37
C ILE A 119 -21.58 -7.88 12.35
N ASP A 120 -22.68 -8.45 11.89
CA ASP A 120 -23.59 -9.23 12.73
C ASP A 120 -23.16 -10.71 12.78
N LEU A 121 -22.67 -11.15 13.95
CA LEU A 121 -22.27 -12.53 14.21
C LEU A 121 -23.37 -13.35 14.92
N ARG A 122 -24.57 -12.80 15.11
CA ARG A 122 -25.68 -13.53 15.76
C ARG A 122 -26.20 -14.68 14.89
N GLN A 123 -26.03 -14.57 13.58
CA GLN A 123 -26.47 -15.58 12.62
C GLN A 123 -25.31 -15.93 11.69
N SER A 124 -25.17 -17.21 11.39
CA SER A 124 -24.26 -17.66 10.34
C SER A 124 -24.64 -17.03 9.00
N PRO A 125 -23.66 -16.68 8.13
CA PRO A 125 -23.97 -16.21 6.79
C PRO A 125 -24.79 -17.26 6.04
N GLN A 126 -25.89 -16.84 5.41
CA GLN A 126 -26.86 -17.70 4.74
C GLN A 126 -26.68 -17.72 3.21
N SER A 127 -25.80 -16.88 2.65
CA SER A 127 -25.54 -16.79 1.22
C SER A 127 -24.06 -16.60 0.91
N ALA A 128 -23.65 -16.98 -0.32
CA ALA A 128 -22.27 -16.76 -0.79
C ALA A 128 -21.86 -15.28 -0.76
N SER A 129 -22.80 -14.36 -1.03
CA SER A 129 -22.56 -12.92 -0.93
C SER A 129 -22.28 -12.48 0.52
N GLN A 130 -23.00 -13.01 1.51
CA GLN A 130 -22.74 -12.70 2.92
C GLN A 130 -21.39 -13.27 3.39
N VAL A 131 -21.03 -14.46 2.91
CA VAL A 131 -19.70 -15.05 3.18
C VAL A 131 -18.59 -14.17 2.57
N ASN A 132 -18.75 -13.74 1.32
CA ASN A 132 -17.79 -12.85 0.66
C ASN A 132 -17.68 -11.50 1.38
N ASP A 133 -18.81 -10.90 1.78
CA ASP A 133 -18.83 -9.66 2.56
C ASP A 133 -18.05 -9.78 3.87
N LEU A 134 -18.21 -10.90 4.59
CA LEU A 134 -17.44 -11.13 5.81
C LEU A 134 -15.94 -11.25 5.52
N MET A 135 -15.54 -11.87 4.41
CA MET A 135 -14.13 -11.91 4.01
C MET A 135 -13.56 -10.55 3.63
N GLU A 136 -14.31 -9.74 2.88
CA GLU A 136 -13.91 -8.36 2.60
C GLU A 136 -13.59 -7.64 3.90
N ILE A 137 -14.46 -7.77 4.89
CA ILE A 137 -14.33 -7.03 6.12
C ILE A 137 -13.25 -7.60 7.04
N PHE A 138 -13.19 -8.92 7.22
CA PHE A 138 -12.32 -9.58 8.20
C PHE A 138 -10.95 -10.00 7.65
N ILE A 139 -10.87 -10.43 6.40
CA ILE A 139 -9.60 -10.87 5.82
C ILE A 139 -8.89 -9.71 5.16
N LYS A 140 -9.61 -8.96 4.32
CA LYS A 140 -9.03 -7.84 3.56
C LYS A 140 -9.05 -6.52 4.32
N ASN A 141 -9.66 -6.50 5.50
CA ASN A 141 -9.88 -5.31 6.29
C ASN A 141 -10.57 -4.19 5.50
N GLU A 142 -11.42 -4.53 4.53
CA GLU A 142 -12.05 -3.62 3.55
C GLU A 142 -11.12 -2.99 2.51
N GLY A 143 -9.91 -3.56 2.33
CA GLY A 143 -9.01 -3.22 1.23
C GLY A 143 -9.56 -3.68 -0.12
N HIS A 144 -9.96 -2.71 -0.93
CA HIS A 144 -10.55 -2.87 -2.26
C HIS A 144 -9.52 -3.08 -3.36
N HIS A 145 -8.53 -2.18 -3.40
CA HIS A 145 -7.58 -2.07 -4.49
C HIS A 145 -6.22 -1.61 -3.94
N SER A 146 -5.14 -1.87 -4.68
CA SER A 146 -3.80 -1.36 -4.37
C SER A 146 -3.16 -0.75 -5.60
N GLY A 147 -2.49 0.38 -5.39
CA GLY A 147 -1.84 1.14 -6.45
C GLY A 147 -0.54 1.77 -5.97
N ALA A 148 0.12 2.44 -6.90
CA ALA A 148 1.34 3.19 -6.62
C ALA A 148 1.22 4.59 -7.22
N ILE A 149 1.30 5.61 -6.37
CA ILE A 149 1.38 7.01 -6.79
C ILE A 149 2.84 7.37 -7.05
N VAL A 150 3.09 7.95 -8.21
CA VAL A 150 4.42 8.25 -8.75
C VAL A 150 4.53 9.71 -9.20
N PRO A 151 5.74 10.31 -9.25
CA PRO A 151 5.95 11.62 -9.82
C PRO A 151 5.51 11.68 -11.29
N ALA A 152 4.84 12.76 -11.66
CA ALA A 152 4.51 13.08 -13.05
C ALA A 152 4.95 14.50 -13.39
N ILE A 153 5.25 14.74 -14.67
CA ILE A 153 5.65 16.04 -15.22
C ILE A 153 4.73 16.38 -16.39
N ARG A 154 3.85 17.34 -16.17
CA ARG A 154 2.91 17.84 -17.18
C ARG A 154 3.55 18.93 -18.05
N GLU A 155 2.79 19.50 -18.98
CA GLU A 155 3.27 20.60 -19.81
C GLU A 155 3.83 21.77 -18.98
N GLY A 156 4.90 22.39 -19.48
CA GLY A 156 5.59 23.48 -18.76
C GLY A 156 6.42 23.02 -17.56
N GLU A 157 6.83 21.74 -17.52
CA GLU A 157 7.61 21.13 -16.43
C GLU A 157 6.91 21.18 -15.07
N LYS A 158 5.58 21.29 -15.08
CA LYS A 158 4.79 21.34 -13.86
C LYS A 158 4.78 19.97 -13.20
N LYS A 159 5.30 19.92 -11.98
CA LYS A 159 5.29 18.74 -11.13
C LYS A 159 3.86 18.41 -10.71
N ALA A 160 3.53 17.14 -10.84
CA ALA A 160 2.24 16.57 -10.51
C ALA A 160 2.49 15.15 -9.97
N PHE A 161 1.39 14.42 -9.79
CA PHE A 161 1.44 12.98 -9.58
C PHE A 161 0.67 12.27 -10.70
N ALA A 162 0.91 10.97 -10.79
CA ALA A 162 0.08 10.02 -11.50
C ALA A 162 0.14 8.69 -10.71
N SER A 163 -0.49 7.64 -11.23
CA SER A 163 -0.47 6.33 -10.61
C SER A 163 -0.23 5.20 -11.61
N PHE A 164 0.44 4.16 -11.16
CA PHE A 164 0.40 2.83 -11.76
C PHE A 164 -0.53 1.92 -10.97
N ASN A 165 -1.45 1.27 -11.67
CA ASN A 165 -2.46 0.36 -11.13
C ASN A 165 -2.61 -0.83 -12.07
N GLU A 166 -3.19 -1.94 -11.59
CA GLU A 166 -3.63 -3.03 -12.46
C GLU A 166 -5.14 -3.30 -12.22
N PRO A 167 -6.02 -3.17 -13.22
CA PRO A 167 -5.74 -2.99 -14.65
C PRO A 167 -5.07 -1.66 -14.97
N ASP A 168 -4.19 -1.65 -15.98
CA ASP A 168 -3.41 -0.47 -16.43
C ASP A 168 -4.29 0.78 -16.72
N SER A 169 -5.55 0.59 -17.11
CA SER A 169 -6.50 1.68 -17.34
C SER A 169 -7.21 2.21 -16.10
N TYR A 170 -6.97 1.63 -14.92
CA TYR A 170 -7.71 1.95 -13.70
C TYR A 170 -7.45 3.40 -13.26
N HIS A 171 -8.52 4.08 -12.85
CA HIS A 171 -8.54 5.50 -12.50
C HIS A 171 -7.89 6.43 -13.53
N LEU A 172 -7.79 6.00 -14.79
CA LEU A 172 -7.14 6.77 -15.85
C LEU A 172 -5.71 7.19 -15.50
N GLY A 173 -5.00 6.39 -14.70
CA GLY A 173 -3.64 6.69 -14.28
C GLY A 173 -3.52 7.80 -13.22
N LEU A 174 -4.59 8.10 -12.49
CA LEU A 174 -4.62 9.09 -11.41
C LEU A 174 -5.14 8.45 -10.10
N TYR A 175 -5.42 9.27 -9.07
CA TYR A 175 -5.95 8.79 -7.80
C TYR A 175 -7.39 8.28 -7.95
N GLY A 176 -8.15 8.89 -8.86
CA GLY A 176 -9.51 8.48 -9.18
C GLY A 176 -10.55 9.37 -8.50
N GLU A 177 -11.73 8.79 -8.26
CA GLU A 177 -12.88 9.53 -7.76
C GLU A 177 -12.62 10.17 -6.39
N ASN A 178 -13.07 11.42 -6.22
CA ASN A 178 -12.91 12.20 -5.00
C ASN A 178 -13.55 11.53 -3.76
N GLY A 179 -14.43 10.54 -3.96
CA GLY A 179 -15.03 9.79 -2.86
C GLY A 179 -14.12 8.73 -2.23
N PHE A 180 -13.04 8.34 -2.90
CA PHE A 180 -12.14 7.31 -2.40
C PHE A 180 -11.37 7.72 -1.15
N ILE A 181 -11.01 6.69 -0.38
CA ILE A 181 -10.07 6.77 0.72
C ILE A 181 -9.00 5.73 0.47
N ALA A 182 -7.73 6.09 0.67
CA ALA A 182 -6.65 5.12 0.62
C ALA A 182 -5.70 5.28 1.80
N VAL A 183 -5.17 4.19 2.33
CA VAL A 183 -4.07 4.25 3.31
C VAL A 183 -2.76 4.26 2.54
N ALA A 184 -1.90 5.23 2.83
CA ALA A 184 -0.67 5.45 2.11
C ALA A 184 0.55 4.95 2.90
N GLN A 185 1.46 4.25 2.23
CA GLN A 185 2.69 3.72 2.80
C GLN A 185 3.92 4.18 2.02
N ASN A 186 5.00 4.51 2.74
CA ASN A 186 6.31 4.72 2.14
C ASN A 186 7.22 3.51 2.33
N LEU A 187 8.16 3.36 1.41
CA LEU A 187 9.27 2.43 1.56
C LEU A 187 10.31 2.98 2.52
N VAL A 188 10.78 2.11 3.40
CA VAL A 188 11.88 2.37 4.35
C VAL A 188 12.94 1.32 4.12
N PHE A 189 14.15 1.79 3.84
CA PHE A 189 15.32 0.96 3.61
C PHE A 189 16.15 0.84 4.91
N PRO A 190 17.03 -0.17 5.01
CA PRO A 190 18.00 -0.23 6.09
C PRO A 190 18.85 1.05 6.20
N ASP A 191 19.25 1.41 7.42
CA ASP A 191 19.94 2.69 7.70
C ASP A 191 21.26 2.89 6.95
N PHE A 192 21.92 1.81 6.52
CA PHE A 192 23.15 1.87 5.72
C PHE A 192 22.89 2.24 4.24
N VAL A 193 21.64 2.14 3.76
CA VAL A 193 21.26 2.55 2.41
C VAL A 193 21.09 4.07 2.40
N THR A 194 21.99 4.76 1.71
CA THR A 194 21.99 6.23 1.64
C THR A 194 20.73 6.76 0.94
N GLN A 195 20.30 8.00 1.22
CA GLN A 195 19.12 8.59 0.57
C GLN A 195 19.20 8.57 -0.97
N GLN A 196 20.38 8.74 -1.55
CA GLN A 196 20.57 8.65 -3.01
C GLN A 196 20.32 7.23 -3.52
N GLN A 197 20.79 6.20 -2.81
CA GLN A 197 20.52 4.81 -3.16
C GLN A 197 19.04 4.46 -2.97
N GLN A 198 18.42 4.91 -1.87
CA GLN A 198 16.97 4.74 -1.64
C GLN A 198 16.18 5.31 -2.82
N ARG A 199 16.50 6.55 -3.21
CA ARG A 199 15.88 7.19 -4.37
C ARG A 199 16.14 6.42 -5.67
N GLY A 200 17.35 5.95 -5.89
CA GLY A 200 17.70 5.14 -7.05
C GLY A 200 16.92 3.81 -7.11
N TYR A 201 16.69 3.16 -5.98
CA TYR A 201 15.87 1.95 -5.90
C TYR A 201 14.38 2.26 -6.14
N THR A 202 13.84 3.35 -5.59
CA THR A 202 12.45 3.75 -5.87
C THR A 202 12.25 4.13 -7.34
N ASP A 203 13.21 4.85 -7.93
CA ASP A 203 13.20 5.19 -9.35
C ASP A 203 13.27 3.91 -10.22
N SER A 204 14.08 2.93 -9.81
CA SER A 204 14.12 1.61 -10.43
C SER A 204 12.76 0.89 -10.35
N ILE A 205 12.08 0.94 -9.21
CA ILE A 205 10.75 0.35 -9.04
C ILE A 205 9.75 1.02 -10.00
N VAL A 206 9.78 2.36 -10.12
CA VAL A 206 8.94 3.12 -11.07
C VAL A 206 9.21 2.70 -12.52
N CYS A 207 10.47 2.53 -12.91
CA CYS A 207 10.82 2.02 -14.24
C CYS A 207 10.28 0.60 -14.50
N TRP A 208 10.36 -0.27 -13.49
CA TRP A 208 9.80 -1.62 -13.61
C TRP A 208 8.27 -1.60 -13.70
N MET A 209 7.59 -0.81 -12.88
CA MET A 209 6.13 -0.62 -12.98
C MET A 209 5.75 -0.16 -14.40
N ALA A 210 6.44 0.87 -14.92
CA ALA A 210 6.22 1.38 -16.28
C ALA A 210 6.45 0.34 -17.39
N LEU A 211 7.46 -0.52 -17.23
CA LEU A 211 7.76 -1.59 -18.18
C LEU A 211 6.73 -2.74 -18.08
N MET A 212 6.26 -3.08 -16.87
CA MET A 212 5.35 -4.19 -16.63
C MET A 212 3.89 -3.87 -16.96
N ASN A 213 3.40 -2.68 -16.59
CA ASN A 213 1.96 -2.34 -16.64
C ASN A 213 1.30 -2.60 -18.01
N PRO A 214 1.94 -2.33 -19.16
CA PRO A 214 1.32 -2.57 -20.48
C PRO A 214 1.13 -4.05 -20.84
N PHE A 215 1.73 -4.98 -20.11
CA PHE A 215 1.75 -6.41 -20.47
C PHE A 215 1.17 -7.33 -19.39
N VAL A 216 1.33 -6.97 -18.12
CA VAL A 216 0.71 -7.69 -17.02
C VAL A 216 -0.81 -7.53 -17.14
N LYS A 217 -1.53 -8.64 -16.95
CA LYS A 217 -2.99 -8.64 -17.03
C LYS A 217 -3.60 -9.00 -15.69
N PHE A 218 -4.66 -8.28 -15.37
CA PHE A 218 -5.49 -8.53 -14.21
C PHE A 218 -6.21 -9.89 -14.28
N SER A 219 -6.14 -10.66 -13.20
CA SER A 219 -6.95 -11.87 -13.04
C SER A 219 -8.40 -11.46 -12.76
N GLN A 220 -9.32 -11.80 -13.68
CA GLN A 220 -10.75 -11.53 -13.52
C GLN A 220 -11.44 -12.46 -12.51
N ASN A 221 -10.73 -13.47 -11.99
CA ASN A 221 -11.32 -14.47 -11.10
C ASN A 221 -11.39 -13.97 -9.65
N ASP A 222 -12.56 -14.26 -9.11
CA ASP A 222 -13.22 -13.65 -7.96
C ASP A 222 -12.69 -14.18 -6.62
N PHE A 223 -11.48 -13.75 -6.27
CA PHE A 223 -11.10 -13.47 -4.89
C PHE A 223 -10.02 -12.36 -4.84
N ASN A 224 -10.43 -11.18 -4.37
CA ASN A 224 -9.60 -9.96 -4.19
C ASN A 224 -8.30 -10.18 -3.38
N GLY A 225 -7.27 -10.76 -4.00
CA GLY A 225 -6.01 -11.19 -3.33
C GLY A 225 -6.04 -12.58 -2.69
N GLY A 226 -6.96 -13.47 -3.10
CA GLY A 226 -7.06 -14.84 -2.59
C GLY A 226 -6.45 -15.92 -3.50
N ASP A 227 -6.02 -15.58 -4.71
CA ASP A 227 -5.21 -16.51 -5.51
C ASP A 227 -3.76 -16.55 -4.98
N PRO A 228 -3.12 -17.72 -4.97
CA PRO A 228 -1.72 -17.81 -4.55
C PRO A 228 -0.83 -17.04 -5.52
N THR A 229 0.07 -16.21 -4.99
CA THR A 229 1.08 -15.55 -5.82
C THR A 229 2.06 -16.58 -6.37
N LYS A 230 2.46 -16.40 -7.63
CA LYS A 230 3.47 -17.26 -8.27
C LYS A 230 4.88 -16.71 -8.14
N VAL A 231 5.02 -15.43 -7.85
CA VAL A 231 6.32 -14.79 -7.62
C VAL A 231 6.66 -14.88 -6.15
N ILE A 232 7.32 -15.97 -5.76
CA ILE A 232 7.56 -16.32 -4.35
C ILE A 232 9.03 -16.38 -3.98
N ASP A 233 9.91 -16.40 -4.98
CA ASP A 233 11.34 -16.58 -4.82
C ASP A 233 12.12 -15.86 -5.94
N ARG A 234 13.44 -15.92 -5.86
CA ARG A 234 14.31 -15.23 -6.81
C ARG A 234 14.15 -15.75 -8.25
N ALA A 235 13.90 -17.05 -8.42
CA ALA A 235 13.80 -17.68 -9.73
C ALA A 235 12.50 -17.30 -10.45
N SER A 236 11.36 -17.39 -9.76
CA SER A 236 10.05 -16.97 -10.26
C SER A 236 10.00 -15.47 -10.56
N LEU A 237 10.60 -14.63 -9.69
CA LEU A 237 10.76 -13.20 -9.96
C LEU A 237 11.60 -12.96 -11.22
N GLN A 238 12.74 -13.65 -11.36
CA GLN A 238 13.60 -13.51 -12.54
C GLN A 238 12.87 -13.89 -13.82
N GLU A 239 12.14 -15.00 -13.83
CA GLU A 239 11.36 -15.45 -14.98
C GLU A 239 10.28 -14.43 -15.36
N PHE A 240 9.53 -13.94 -14.37
CA PHE A 240 8.48 -12.96 -14.60
C PHE A 240 9.04 -11.66 -15.20
N LEU A 241 10.04 -11.06 -14.55
CA LEU A 241 10.66 -9.81 -15.00
C LEU A 241 11.34 -9.95 -16.36
N LYS A 242 11.98 -11.10 -16.62
CA LYS A 242 12.59 -11.40 -17.93
C LYS A 242 11.54 -11.43 -19.03
N ASN A 243 10.38 -12.04 -18.79
CA ASN A 243 9.29 -12.04 -19.77
C ASN A 243 8.70 -10.64 -19.97
N CYS A 244 8.54 -9.83 -18.92
CA CYS A 244 8.14 -8.42 -19.09
C CYS A 244 9.16 -7.64 -19.96
N ALA A 245 10.46 -7.81 -19.67
CA ALA A 245 11.54 -7.17 -20.41
C ALA A 245 11.57 -7.60 -21.89
N LEU A 246 11.42 -8.89 -22.18
CA LEU A 246 11.37 -9.40 -23.56
C LEU A 246 10.08 -8.98 -24.29
N ALA A 247 8.94 -8.93 -23.60
CA ALA A 247 7.68 -8.44 -24.15
C ALA A 247 7.80 -6.95 -24.56
N SER A 248 8.54 -6.15 -23.80
CA SER A 248 8.88 -4.77 -24.18
C SER A 248 9.72 -4.65 -25.44
N LEU A 249 10.37 -5.74 -25.88
CA LEU A 249 11.10 -5.80 -27.15
C LEU A 249 10.26 -6.47 -28.27
N GLY A 250 9.00 -6.80 -28.01
CA GLY A 250 8.10 -7.44 -28.97
C GLY A 250 8.25 -8.96 -29.08
N ASP A 251 8.82 -9.64 -28.07
CA ASP A 251 8.90 -11.09 -28.06
C ASP A 251 7.52 -11.74 -27.85
N GLU A 252 7.00 -12.39 -28.89
CA GLU A 252 5.68 -13.02 -28.88
C GLU A 252 5.55 -14.17 -27.87
N ARG A 253 6.65 -14.88 -27.55
CA ARG A 253 6.61 -15.96 -26.54
C ARG A 253 6.48 -15.37 -25.15
N ALA A 254 7.18 -14.26 -24.89
CA ALA A 254 7.06 -13.54 -23.63
C ALA A 254 5.67 -12.92 -23.45
N ILE A 255 5.09 -12.37 -24.51
CA ILE A 255 3.70 -11.89 -24.52
C ILE A 255 2.72 -13.05 -24.27
N ALA A 256 2.93 -14.22 -24.89
CA ALA A 256 2.10 -15.40 -24.66
C ALA A 256 2.22 -15.91 -23.21
N PHE A 257 3.42 -15.90 -22.63
CA PHE A 257 3.64 -16.23 -21.23
C PHE A 257 2.81 -15.33 -20.30
N LEU A 258 2.86 -14.00 -20.48
CA LEU A 258 2.13 -13.04 -19.66
C LEU A 258 0.60 -13.08 -19.88
N ASN A 259 0.16 -13.59 -21.04
CA ASN A 259 -1.26 -13.79 -21.32
C ASN A 259 -1.84 -15.07 -20.70
N ASN A 260 -1.00 -15.99 -20.23
CA ASN A 260 -1.46 -17.19 -19.54
C ASN A 260 -2.18 -16.79 -18.24
N SER A 261 -3.32 -17.43 -17.95
CA SER A 261 -4.09 -17.19 -16.72
C SER A 261 -3.26 -17.32 -15.45
N ASP A 262 -2.29 -18.24 -15.46
CA ASP A 262 -1.47 -18.56 -14.30
C ASP A 262 -0.40 -17.50 -14.00
N ASN A 263 -0.12 -16.62 -14.97
CA ASN A 263 0.87 -15.53 -14.88
C ASN A 263 0.21 -14.15 -14.81
N LYS A 264 -1.11 -14.09 -14.66
CA LYS A 264 -1.84 -12.85 -14.39
C LYS A 264 -1.57 -12.42 -12.95
N ALA A 265 -1.50 -11.12 -12.73
CA ALA A 265 -1.27 -10.57 -11.39
C ALA A 265 -2.47 -9.70 -10.98
N TYR A 266 -2.90 -9.85 -9.72
CA TYR A 266 -3.86 -8.93 -9.12
C TYR A 266 -3.20 -7.58 -8.80
N CYS A 267 -3.98 -6.51 -8.57
CA CYS A 267 -3.44 -5.17 -8.29
C CYS A 267 -2.42 -5.12 -7.14
N ALA A 268 -2.71 -5.83 -6.05
CA ALA A 268 -1.78 -5.95 -4.94
C ALA A 268 -0.53 -6.75 -5.35
N GLU A 269 -0.66 -7.82 -6.13
CA GLU A 269 0.49 -8.60 -6.59
C GLU A 269 1.39 -7.80 -7.56
N PHE A 270 0.81 -6.98 -8.43
CA PHE A 270 1.56 -6.07 -9.31
C PHE A 270 2.48 -5.13 -8.51
N VAL A 271 1.96 -4.50 -7.45
CA VAL A 271 2.76 -3.66 -6.56
C VAL A 271 3.84 -4.50 -5.87
N TYR A 272 3.50 -5.68 -5.37
CA TYR A 272 4.41 -6.58 -4.67
C TYR A 272 5.58 -7.05 -5.55
N ILE A 273 5.32 -7.45 -6.79
CA ILE A 273 6.36 -7.83 -7.76
C ILE A 273 7.29 -6.63 -7.97
N SER A 274 6.71 -5.45 -8.15
CA SER A 274 7.47 -4.20 -8.35
C SER A 274 8.39 -3.89 -7.16
N LEU A 275 7.90 -4.03 -5.93
CA LEU A 275 8.70 -3.80 -4.70
C LEU A 275 9.87 -4.79 -4.55
N ASN A 276 9.83 -5.94 -5.23
CA ASN A 276 10.89 -6.94 -5.23
C ASN A 276 11.94 -6.73 -6.33
N THR A 277 11.71 -5.81 -7.27
CA THR A 277 12.64 -5.50 -8.36
C THR A 277 14.00 -4.88 -7.99
N PRO A 278 14.26 -4.31 -6.78
CA PRO A 278 15.59 -3.77 -6.43
C PRO A 278 16.77 -4.75 -6.55
N VAL A 279 16.51 -6.04 -6.66
CA VAL A 279 17.53 -7.06 -6.94
C VAL A 279 17.96 -7.14 -8.41
N TYR A 280 17.24 -6.45 -9.30
CA TYR A 280 17.58 -6.20 -10.69
C TYR A 280 17.37 -4.69 -10.99
N PRO A 281 18.26 -3.80 -10.51
CA PRO A 281 18.12 -2.36 -10.74
C PRO A 281 17.92 -2.06 -12.23
N PHE A 282 17.04 -1.11 -12.56
CA PHE A 282 16.71 -0.72 -13.93
C PHE A 282 17.83 0.16 -14.55
N ASN A 283 19.05 -0.37 -14.54
CA ASN A 283 20.23 0.18 -15.19
C ASN A 283 20.86 -0.90 -16.07
N LEU A 284 21.89 -0.53 -16.84
CA LEU A 284 22.51 -1.47 -17.78
C LEU A 284 23.00 -2.76 -17.11
N LYS A 285 23.61 -2.65 -15.91
CA LYS A 285 24.14 -3.81 -15.19
C LYS A 285 23.03 -4.74 -14.70
N GLY A 286 21.99 -4.20 -14.08
CA GLY A 286 20.87 -5.00 -13.55
C GLY A 286 20.03 -5.64 -14.65
N LEU A 287 19.75 -4.92 -15.75
CA LEU A 287 19.07 -5.49 -16.91
C LEU A 287 19.91 -6.57 -17.61
N THR A 288 21.22 -6.37 -17.74
CA THR A 288 22.12 -7.39 -18.30
C THR A 288 22.16 -8.64 -17.41
N LEU A 289 22.20 -8.46 -16.08
CA LEU A 289 22.14 -9.57 -15.12
C LEU A 289 20.84 -10.37 -15.26
N LEU A 290 19.70 -9.70 -15.41
CA LEU A 290 18.40 -10.34 -15.59
C LEU A 290 18.31 -11.13 -16.90
N LEU A 291 18.68 -10.49 -18.01
CA LEU A 291 18.49 -11.01 -19.37
C LEU A 291 19.58 -11.98 -19.81
N ASN A 292 20.77 -11.87 -19.19
CA ASN A 292 22.02 -12.43 -19.71
C ASN A 292 22.32 -11.98 -21.15
N ASP A 293 21.98 -10.71 -21.46
CA ASP A 293 22.10 -10.11 -22.80
C ASP A 293 22.22 -8.58 -22.69
N GLU A 294 23.43 -8.06 -22.85
CA GLU A 294 23.70 -6.61 -22.75
C GLU A 294 23.08 -5.83 -23.92
N ALA A 295 23.01 -6.42 -25.12
CA ALA A 295 22.48 -5.74 -26.29
C ALA A 295 20.98 -5.46 -26.11
N LYS A 296 20.22 -6.46 -25.65
CA LYS A 296 18.81 -6.29 -25.29
C LYS A 296 18.61 -5.31 -24.13
N ALA A 297 19.47 -5.37 -23.12
CA ALA A 297 19.43 -4.40 -22.01
C ALA A 297 19.56 -2.95 -22.52
N ARG A 298 20.46 -2.70 -23.49
CA ARG A 298 20.60 -1.37 -24.12
C ARG A 298 19.36 -0.97 -24.92
N GLU A 299 18.73 -1.91 -25.63
CA GLU A 299 17.47 -1.64 -26.35
C GLU A 299 16.34 -1.21 -25.41
N ILE A 300 16.23 -1.84 -24.23
CA ILE A 300 15.26 -1.44 -23.20
C ILE A 300 15.54 -0.03 -22.66
N LEU A 301 16.82 0.30 -22.40
CA LEU A 301 17.18 1.66 -21.99
C LEU A 301 16.90 2.70 -23.07
N ILE A 302 16.99 2.35 -24.36
CA ILE A 302 16.56 3.22 -25.46
C ILE A 302 15.05 3.46 -25.42
N ILE A 303 14.24 2.46 -25.03
CA ILE A 303 12.79 2.65 -24.83
C ILE A 303 12.53 3.64 -23.71
N GLN A 304 13.23 3.53 -22.57
CA GLN A 304 13.19 4.50 -21.48
C GLN A 304 13.54 5.92 -21.97
N GLU A 305 14.63 6.08 -22.74
CA GLU A 305 15.01 7.38 -23.30
C GLU A 305 13.92 7.96 -24.20
N LYS A 306 13.28 7.13 -25.03
CA LYS A 306 12.16 7.55 -25.88
C LYS A 306 10.98 8.02 -25.04
N GLN A 307 10.57 7.27 -24.01
CA GLN A 307 9.50 7.67 -23.11
C GLN A 307 9.79 9.04 -22.49
N ASN A 308 11.01 9.24 -21.98
CA ASN A 308 11.39 10.50 -21.34
C ASN A 308 11.50 11.68 -22.31
N ARG A 309 11.84 11.42 -23.58
CA ARG A 309 11.85 12.41 -24.66
C ARG A 309 10.47 12.62 -25.29
N ARG A 310 9.41 12.09 -24.68
CA ARG A 310 8.02 12.13 -25.19
C ARG A 310 7.90 11.59 -26.62
N GLN A 311 8.64 10.52 -26.91
CA GLN A 311 8.66 9.84 -28.20
C GLN A 311 7.90 8.53 -28.12
N LYS A 312 7.06 8.29 -29.13
CA LYS A 312 6.29 7.07 -29.30
C LYS A 312 7.19 5.83 -29.16
N ASN A 313 6.76 4.90 -28.30
CA ASN A 313 7.44 3.65 -28.04
C ASN A 313 6.42 2.55 -27.72
N ILE A 314 6.87 1.30 -27.67
CA ILE A 314 5.99 0.14 -27.44
C ILE A 314 5.26 0.18 -26.10
N LEU A 315 5.88 0.74 -25.05
CA LEU A 315 5.25 0.83 -23.73
C LEU A 315 4.08 1.82 -23.78
N SER A 316 4.32 3.05 -24.29
CA SER A 316 3.26 4.04 -24.46
C SER A 316 2.17 3.57 -25.41
N ASP A 317 2.50 2.78 -26.44
CA ASP A 317 1.52 2.29 -27.42
C ASP A 317 0.60 1.20 -26.87
N ARG A 318 1.12 0.36 -25.98
CA ARG A 318 0.39 -0.76 -25.40
C ARG A 318 -0.29 -0.42 -24.09
N SER A 319 0.17 0.62 -23.40
CA SER A 319 -0.39 0.99 -22.11
C SER A 319 -1.84 1.45 -22.25
N GLY A 320 -2.69 1.04 -21.31
CA GLY A 320 -4.03 1.58 -21.08
C GLY A 320 -4.06 2.81 -20.17
N ASN A 321 -2.92 3.20 -19.57
CA ASN A 321 -2.79 4.35 -18.67
C ASN A 321 -2.62 5.67 -19.47
N PRO A 322 -3.62 6.57 -19.47
CA PRO A 322 -3.55 7.82 -20.23
C PRO A 322 -2.40 8.74 -19.83
N GLU A 323 -2.01 8.81 -18.56
CA GLU A 323 -0.89 9.64 -18.09
C GLU A 323 0.45 9.11 -18.61
N PHE A 324 0.60 7.78 -18.71
CA PHE A 324 1.79 7.16 -19.32
C PHE A 324 1.82 7.34 -20.84
N GLN A 325 0.67 7.17 -21.51
CA GLN A 325 0.51 7.42 -22.95
C GLN A 325 0.82 8.88 -23.32
N ALA A 326 0.42 9.82 -22.47
CA ALA A 326 0.69 11.26 -22.62
C ALA A 326 2.14 11.64 -22.28
N PHE A 327 2.98 10.68 -21.88
CA PHE A 327 4.36 10.89 -21.43
C PHE A 327 4.47 11.81 -20.19
N ASN A 328 3.41 11.93 -19.40
CA ASN A 328 3.45 12.67 -18.13
C ASN A 328 4.22 11.87 -17.08
N ILE A 329 4.08 10.54 -17.10
CA ILE A 329 4.91 9.65 -16.28
C ILE A 329 6.23 9.39 -17.01
N GLN A 330 7.31 9.79 -16.36
CA GLN A 330 8.68 9.56 -16.81
C GLN A 330 9.19 8.22 -16.26
N MET A 331 10.14 7.60 -16.95
CA MET A 331 10.92 6.45 -16.47
C MET A 331 12.27 6.98 -15.96
N PRO A 332 12.44 7.27 -14.65
CA PRO A 332 13.59 8.03 -14.16
C PRO A 332 14.93 7.33 -14.41
N ILE A 333 16.00 8.10 -14.61
CA ILE A 333 17.32 7.51 -14.85
C ILE A 333 17.88 6.92 -13.56
N VAL A 334 18.00 5.59 -13.52
CA VAL A 334 18.60 4.88 -12.38
C VAL A 334 20.13 5.00 -12.43
N PRO A 335 20.81 5.31 -11.31
CA PRO A 335 22.26 5.44 -11.30
C PRO A 335 22.97 4.18 -11.83
N PRO A 336 23.98 4.33 -12.73
CA PRO A 336 24.66 3.19 -13.37
C PRO A 336 25.55 2.39 -12.40
N ASP A 337 25.86 2.97 -11.26
CA ASP A 337 26.62 2.39 -10.16
C ASP A 337 25.73 1.83 -9.04
N LEU A 338 24.40 2.02 -9.09
CA LEU A 338 23.47 1.42 -8.12
C LEU A 338 23.58 -0.12 -8.20
N PRO A 339 24.07 -0.80 -7.16
CA PRO A 339 24.21 -2.25 -7.17
C PRO A 339 22.84 -2.92 -6.93
N PRO A 340 22.68 -4.18 -7.34
CA PRO A 340 21.58 -5.02 -6.85
C PRO A 340 21.49 -4.97 -5.32
N LEU A 341 20.28 -4.88 -4.79
CA LEU A 341 20.07 -4.73 -3.35
C LEU A 341 20.71 -5.88 -2.56
N ASP A 342 20.60 -7.12 -3.02
CA ASP A 342 21.23 -8.30 -2.42
C ASP A 342 22.74 -8.14 -2.25
N VAL A 343 23.42 -7.59 -3.25
CA VAL A 343 24.86 -7.32 -3.17
C VAL A 343 25.14 -6.31 -2.06
N LEU A 344 24.36 -5.22 -2.01
CA LEU A 344 24.49 -4.19 -0.96
C LEU A 344 24.21 -4.74 0.44
N MET A 345 23.22 -5.64 0.59
CA MET A 345 22.92 -6.32 1.86
C MET A 345 24.12 -7.13 2.35
N VAL A 346 24.70 -7.97 1.47
CA VAL A 346 25.84 -8.84 1.79
C VAL A 346 27.09 -8.03 2.12
N GLU A 347 27.37 -6.97 1.36
CA GLU A 347 28.50 -6.06 1.62
C GLU A 347 28.41 -5.39 3.00
N ASN A 348 27.21 -5.20 3.53
CA ASN A 348 26.96 -4.64 4.86
C ASN A 348 26.76 -5.72 5.94
N GLY A 349 27.15 -6.96 5.67
CA GLY A 349 27.15 -8.05 6.65
C GLY A 349 25.77 -8.63 6.95
N ILE A 350 24.76 -8.33 6.14
CA ILE A 350 23.44 -8.93 6.28
C ILE A 350 23.42 -10.27 5.53
N ASN A 351 23.23 -11.35 6.28
CA ASN A 351 23.08 -12.68 5.70
C ASN A 351 21.68 -12.83 5.10
N ILE A 352 21.60 -12.88 3.78
CA ILE A 352 20.38 -13.13 3.02
C ILE A 352 20.47 -14.48 2.32
N ASP A 353 19.35 -15.21 2.28
CA ASP A 353 19.27 -16.40 1.44
C ASP A 353 19.10 -15.97 -0.03
N SER A 354 20.03 -16.41 -0.88
CA SER A 354 20.05 -16.14 -2.31
C SER A 354 18.78 -16.55 -3.08
N GLN A 355 17.98 -17.46 -2.53
CA GLN A 355 16.72 -17.90 -3.13
C GLN A 355 15.54 -16.98 -2.75
N THR A 356 15.69 -16.15 -1.72
CA THR A 356 14.62 -15.26 -1.25
C THR A 356 14.57 -13.94 -2.02
N ILE A 357 13.56 -13.14 -1.73
CA ILE A 357 13.30 -11.84 -2.35
C ILE A 357 13.15 -10.76 -1.25
N PRO A 358 13.39 -9.46 -1.56
CA PRO A 358 13.44 -8.40 -0.54
C PRO A 358 12.18 -8.26 0.30
N PHE A 359 11.02 -8.40 -0.33
CA PHE A 359 9.69 -8.19 0.24
C PHE A 359 8.89 -9.48 0.14
N PRO A 360 8.71 -10.22 1.25
CA PRO A 360 8.11 -11.55 1.24
C PRO A 360 6.59 -11.52 1.18
N ALA A 361 5.99 -12.54 0.54
CA ALA A 361 4.55 -12.77 0.56
C ALA A 361 4.08 -13.36 1.91
N PHE A 362 2.77 -13.34 2.17
CA PHE A 362 2.19 -13.90 3.40
C PHE A 362 1.81 -15.36 3.19
N THR A 363 1.98 -16.20 4.20
CA THR A 363 1.29 -17.49 4.25
C THR A 363 -0.19 -17.31 4.59
N LEU A 364 -1.04 -18.30 4.30
CA LEU A 364 -2.43 -18.27 4.75
C LEU A 364 -2.52 -18.13 6.28
N SER A 365 -1.65 -18.83 7.01
CA SER A 365 -1.57 -18.75 8.47
C SER A 365 -1.29 -17.32 8.94
N GLN A 366 -0.35 -16.61 8.30
CA GLN A 366 -0.06 -15.20 8.60
C GLN A 366 -1.25 -14.29 8.31
N VAL A 367 -1.96 -14.47 7.19
CA VAL A 367 -3.18 -13.71 6.88
C VAL A 367 -4.24 -13.92 7.96
N LEU A 368 -4.47 -15.16 8.37
CA LEU A 368 -5.45 -15.50 9.41
C LEU A 368 -5.05 -14.92 10.77
N ARG A 369 -3.80 -15.14 11.20
CA ARG A 369 -3.26 -14.57 12.45
C ARG A 369 -3.44 -13.06 12.51
N ARG A 370 -3.15 -12.36 11.40
CA ARG A 370 -3.33 -10.90 11.32
C ARG A 370 -4.78 -10.48 11.43
N ALA A 371 -5.72 -11.23 10.85
CA ALA A 371 -7.14 -10.98 11.06
C ALA A 371 -7.52 -11.02 12.55
N PHE A 372 -7.06 -12.01 13.32
CA PHE A 372 -7.38 -12.12 14.76
C PHE A 372 -6.82 -10.98 15.59
N ARG A 373 -5.57 -10.61 15.32
CA ARG A 373 -4.88 -9.58 16.11
C ARG A 373 -5.48 -8.21 15.91
N THR A 374 -5.88 -7.85 14.68
CA THR A 374 -6.36 -6.49 14.41
C THR A 374 -7.86 -6.34 14.58
N LEU A 375 -8.67 -7.33 14.20
CA LEU A 375 -10.13 -7.18 14.17
C LEU A 375 -10.80 -7.61 15.46
N LEU A 376 -10.19 -8.51 16.24
CA LEU A 376 -10.73 -8.99 17.51
C LEU A 376 -9.61 -9.11 18.57
N PRO A 377 -8.92 -7.99 18.92
CA PRO A 377 -7.74 -8.03 19.78
C PRO A 377 -8.05 -8.50 21.21
N ARG A 378 -7.25 -9.43 21.72
CA ARG A 378 -7.32 -9.96 23.12
C ARG A 378 -6.23 -9.39 24.04
N HIS A 379 -5.46 -8.39 23.60
CA HIS A 379 -4.30 -7.87 24.35
C HIS A 379 -4.66 -7.30 25.74
N LYS A 380 -5.80 -6.61 25.86
CA LYS A 380 -6.20 -5.93 27.10
C LYS A 380 -7.00 -6.82 28.04
N ASP A 381 -7.78 -7.74 27.49
CA ASP A 381 -8.63 -8.65 28.24
C ASP A 381 -8.61 -10.02 27.56
N VAL A 382 -7.60 -10.82 27.94
CA VAL A 382 -7.34 -12.10 27.29
C VAL A 382 -8.50 -13.07 27.45
N ASN A 383 -9.32 -13.00 28.50
CA ASN A 383 -10.42 -13.95 28.73
C ASN A 383 -11.80 -13.32 28.57
N ASN A 384 -11.90 -12.24 27.80
CA ASN A 384 -13.19 -11.63 27.51
C ASN A 384 -14.11 -12.61 26.78
N ALA A 385 -15.14 -13.09 27.47
CA ALA A 385 -16.04 -14.11 26.94
C ALA A 385 -16.68 -13.71 25.60
N LYS A 386 -16.94 -12.41 25.39
CA LYS A 386 -17.59 -11.91 24.17
C LYS A 386 -16.62 -11.81 23.00
N ILE A 387 -15.38 -11.41 23.25
CA ILE A 387 -14.33 -11.45 22.20
C ILE A 387 -14.04 -12.90 21.80
N ILE A 388 -13.98 -13.82 22.77
CA ILE A 388 -13.82 -15.27 22.50
C ILE A 388 -14.97 -15.78 21.62
N GLU A 389 -16.21 -15.49 22.00
CA GLU A 389 -17.40 -15.90 21.25
C GLU A 389 -17.36 -15.37 19.81
N ALA A 390 -16.98 -14.11 19.62
CA ALA A 390 -16.83 -13.50 18.30
C ALA A 390 -15.74 -14.18 17.45
N GLN A 391 -14.56 -14.46 18.03
CA GLN A 391 -13.46 -15.13 17.33
C GLN A 391 -13.85 -16.55 16.88
N VAL A 392 -14.52 -17.31 17.74
CA VAL A 392 -14.98 -18.69 17.44
C VAL A 392 -16.02 -18.68 16.31
N LYS A 393 -16.99 -17.75 16.35
CA LYS A 393 -18.00 -17.59 15.30
C LYS A 393 -17.35 -17.25 13.96
N LEU A 394 -16.44 -16.29 13.94
CA LEU A 394 -15.71 -15.87 12.74
C LEU A 394 -14.95 -17.03 12.09
N PHE A 395 -14.18 -17.79 12.87
CA PHE A 395 -13.48 -18.97 12.36
C PHE A 395 -14.45 -20.00 11.77
N GLY A 396 -15.60 -20.23 12.41
CA GLY A 396 -16.62 -21.11 11.86
C GLY A 396 -17.06 -20.73 10.44
N TYR A 397 -17.00 -19.45 10.08
CA TYR A 397 -17.38 -18.97 8.75
C TYR A 397 -16.26 -19.11 7.70
N LEU A 398 -15.01 -19.36 8.12
CA LEU A 398 -13.86 -19.55 7.22
C LEU A 398 -13.75 -20.97 6.64
N GLU A 399 -14.34 -21.99 7.28
CA GLU A 399 -14.30 -23.38 6.80
C GLU A 399 -14.72 -23.55 5.33
N PRO A 400 -15.91 -23.09 4.88
CA PRO A 400 -16.34 -23.26 3.48
C PRO A 400 -15.39 -22.57 2.48
N LEU A 401 -14.71 -21.51 2.93
CA LEU A 401 -13.80 -20.72 2.10
C LEU A 401 -12.46 -21.42 1.93
N ILE A 402 -11.91 -21.97 3.01
CA ILE A 402 -10.68 -22.77 2.97
C ILE A 402 -10.90 -23.99 2.06
N LEU A 403 -12.06 -24.65 2.17
CA LEU A 403 -12.41 -25.77 1.29
C LEU A 403 -12.48 -25.35 -0.18
N LYS A 404 -13.10 -24.21 -0.49
CA LYS A 404 -13.12 -23.66 -1.87
C LYS A 404 -11.71 -23.34 -2.38
N GLN A 405 -10.88 -22.70 -1.57
CA GLN A 405 -9.52 -22.31 -1.95
C GLN A 405 -8.64 -23.52 -2.29
N LEU A 406 -8.82 -24.62 -1.55
CA LEU A 406 -8.10 -25.86 -1.79
C LEU A 406 -8.70 -26.69 -2.96
N GLY A 407 -9.72 -26.18 -3.65
CA GLY A 407 -10.45 -26.90 -4.70
C GLY A 407 -11.21 -28.12 -4.16
N LEU A 408 -11.56 -28.11 -2.88
CA LEU A 408 -12.21 -29.21 -2.17
C LEU A 408 -13.71 -29.02 -2.02
N ASP A 409 -14.30 -27.92 -2.49
CA ASP A 409 -15.71 -27.59 -2.33
C ASP A 409 -16.66 -28.29 -3.33
N ASN A 410 -16.13 -28.88 -4.40
CA ASN A 410 -16.93 -29.61 -5.38
C ASN A 410 -16.91 -31.15 -5.14
N PRO A 411 -18.00 -31.77 -4.66
CA PRO A 411 -18.09 -33.21 -4.45
C PRO A 411 -18.28 -34.04 -5.73
N TYR A 412 -18.49 -33.41 -6.89
CA TYR A 412 -18.83 -34.06 -8.16
C TYR A 412 -17.91 -33.67 -9.32
N GLY A 413 -16.61 -33.49 -9.08
CA GLY A 413 -15.65 -33.27 -10.17
C GLY A 413 -15.77 -34.37 -11.22
N GLU A 414 -16.30 -34.04 -12.40
CA GLU A 414 -16.45 -34.98 -13.50
C GLU A 414 -15.08 -35.59 -13.84
N GLY A 415 -14.96 -36.92 -13.74
CA GLY A 415 -13.73 -37.65 -14.11
C GLY A 415 -12.73 -37.96 -12.98
N LEU A 416 -13.07 -37.72 -11.70
CA LEU A 416 -12.18 -38.12 -10.59
C LEU A 416 -12.14 -39.65 -10.43
N THR A 417 -10.93 -40.20 -10.33
CA THR A 417 -10.71 -41.61 -10.01
C THR A 417 -11.09 -41.89 -8.55
N PRO A 418 -11.44 -43.14 -8.16
CA PRO A 418 -11.73 -43.48 -6.77
C PRO A 418 -10.61 -43.12 -5.78
N GLN A 419 -9.35 -43.16 -6.23
CA GLN A 419 -8.19 -42.76 -5.45
C GLN A 419 -8.13 -41.25 -5.24
N ALA A 420 -8.43 -40.45 -6.27
CA ALA A 420 -8.49 -39.00 -6.16
C ALA A 420 -9.63 -38.54 -5.24
N THR A 421 -10.77 -39.22 -5.28
CA THR A 421 -11.89 -38.97 -4.36
C THR A 421 -11.51 -39.26 -2.91
N ALA A 422 -10.86 -40.41 -2.64
CA ALA A 422 -10.42 -40.75 -1.28
C ALA A 422 -9.41 -39.73 -0.72
N GLN A 423 -8.44 -39.30 -1.53
CA GLN A 423 -7.47 -38.27 -1.14
C GLN A 423 -8.14 -36.90 -0.87
N ARG A 424 -9.14 -36.54 -1.68
CA ARG A 424 -9.94 -35.32 -1.46
C ARG A 424 -10.69 -35.41 -0.13
N ASP A 425 -11.35 -36.52 0.14
CA ASP A 425 -12.15 -36.70 1.35
C ASP A 425 -11.27 -36.69 2.61
N GLU A 426 -10.07 -37.26 2.55
CA GLU A 426 -9.06 -37.16 3.62
C GLU A 426 -8.65 -35.70 3.88
N LYS A 427 -8.41 -34.91 2.84
CA LYS A 427 -8.10 -33.47 2.99
C LYS A 427 -9.26 -32.67 3.56
N VAL A 428 -10.49 -32.91 3.10
CA VAL A 428 -11.71 -32.28 3.66
C VAL A 428 -11.86 -32.61 5.14
N LYS A 429 -11.63 -33.87 5.52
CA LYS A 429 -11.67 -34.31 6.91
C LYS A 429 -10.61 -33.59 7.75
N ALA A 430 -9.38 -33.49 7.25
CA ALA A 430 -8.29 -32.81 7.95
C ALA A 430 -8.56 -31.31 8.15
N VAL A 431 -9.14 -30.61 7.16
CA VAL A 431 -9.60 -29.22 7.32
C VAL A 431 -10.65 -29.11 8.42
N ARG A 432 -11.64 -30.00 8.47
CA ARG A 432 -12.66 -30.00 9.52
C ARG A 432 -12.09 -30.25 10.92
N GLU A 433 -11.18 -31.21 11.04
CA GLU A 433 -10.48 -31.52 12.30
C GLU A 433 -9.65 -30.32 12.77
N PHE A 434 -8.96 -29.65 11.85
CA PHE A 434 -8.24 -28.42 12.13
C PHE A 434 -9.16 -27.28 12.60
N MET A 435 -10.28 -27.05 11.92
CA MET A 435 -11.27 -26.04 12.35
C MET A 435 -11.85 -26.34 13.74
N ALA A 436 -12.08 -27.61 14.06
CA ALA A 436 -12.52 -28.03 15.40
C ALA A 436 -11.42 -27.79 16.46
N PHE A 437 -10.16 -28.09 16.13
CA PHE A 437 -9.02 -27.81 16.98
C PHE A 437 -8.89 -26.33 17.30
N ILE A 438 -8.93 -25.44 16.30
CA ILE A 438 -8.90 -23.98 16.50
C ILE A 438 -10.00 -23.54 17.46
N LYS A 439 -11.25 -23.93 17.20
CA LYS A 439 -12.39 -23.54 18.04
C LYS A 439 -12.18 -23.97 19.49
N SER A 440 -11.70 -25.19 19.70
CA SER A 440 -11.40 -25.72 21.03
C SER A 440 -10.31 -24.91 21.75
N GLN A 441 -9.21 -24.59 21.07
CA GLN A 441 -8.12 -23.80 21.66
C GLN A 441 -8.57 -22.38 22.02
N LEU A 442 -9.31 -21.70 21.14
CA LEU A 442 -9.72 -20.31 21.37
C LEU A 442 -10.71 -20.14 22.52
N GLN A 443 -11.51 -21.17 22.81
CA GLN A 443 -12.48 -21.21 23.91
C GLN A 443 -11.83 -21.35 25.29
N GLN A 444 -10.54 -21.71 25.35
CA GLN A 444 -9.85 -21.86 26.63
C GLN A 444 -9.57 -20.49 27.26
N ASN A 445 -9.50 -20.50 28.60
CA ASN A 445 -8.99 -19.38 29.35
C ASN A 445 -7.46 -19.47 29.45
N TYR A 446 -6.80 -18.33 29.31
CA TYR A 446 -5.34 -18.20 29.38
C TYR A 446 -4.97 -17.27 30.52
N ASN A 447 -3.82 -17.47 31.16
CA ASN A 447 -3.43 -16.63 32.29
C ASN A 447 -3.02 -15.22 31.84
N ASN A 448 -2.56 -15.08 30.60
CA ASN A 448 -2.14 -13.82 29.99
C ASN A 448 -2.12 -13.94 28.46
N TYR A 449 -1.93 -12.79 27.79
CA TYR A 449 -1.87 -12.75 26.33
C TYR A 449 -0.70 -13.54 25.75
N THR A 450 0.46 -13.55 26.40
CA THR A 450 1.65 -14.29 25.93
C THR A 450 1.38 -15.80 25.83
N GLU A 451 0.64 -16.37 26.78
CA GLU A 451 0.25 -17.79 26.74
C GLU A 451 -0.70 -18.08 25.56
N LEU A 452 -1.71 -17.23 25.35
CA LEU A 452 -2.58 -17.33 24.17
C LEU A 452 -1.76 -17.20 22.88
N ASP A 453 -0.80 -16.29 22.85
CA ASP A 453 0.03 -15.99 21.67
C ASP A 453 0.79 -17.23 21.18
N VAL A 454 1.38 -17.99 22.12
CA VAL A 454 2.05 -19.27 21.86
C VAL A 454 1.09 -20.30 21.32
N VAL A 455 -0.15 -20.38 21.83
CA VAL A 455 -1.15 -21.31 21.29
C VAL A 455 -1.59 -20.90 19.89
N VAL A 456 -1.72 -19.61 19.61
CA VAL A 456 -2.01 -19.12 18.26
C VAL A 456 -0.87 -19.47 17.32
N ASP A 457 0.40 -19.35 17.73
CA ASP A 457 1.55 -19.79 16.93
C ASP A 457 1.49 -21.29 16.61
N GLN A 458 1.18 -22.14 17.59
CA GLN A 458 1.00 -23.58 17.36
C GLN A 458 -0.15 -23.89 16.38
N ILE A 459 -1.24 -23.14 16.46
CA ILE A 459 -2.34 -23.24 15.49
C ILE A 459 -1.84 -22.88 14.08
N MET A 460 -1.03 -21.81 13.95
CA MET A 460 -0.50 -21.37 12.66
C MET A 460 0.47 -22.39 12.06
N GLU A 461 1.36 -22.96 12.88
CA GLU A 461 2.28 -24.03 12.44
C GLU A 461 1.50 -25.24 11.90
N GLN A 462 0.45 -25.69 12.61
CA GLN A 462 -0.42 -26.78 12.14
C GLN A 462 -1.19 -26.41 10.87
N ALA A 463 -1.57 -25.14 10.70
CA ALA A 463 -2.20 -24.66 9.48
C ALA A 463 -1.26 -24.82 8.28
N ASP A 464 0.01 -24.43 8.45
CA ASP A 464 1.01 -24.53 7.40
C ASP A 464 1.36 -26.00 7.07
N GLU A 465 1.41 -26.88 8.08
CA GLU A 465 1.56 -28.33 7.88
C GLU A 465 0.39 -28.93 7.09
N LEU A 466 -0.84 -28.55 7.42
CA LEU A 466 -2.06 -29.04 6.78
C LEU A 466 -2.15 -28.65 5.30
N ILE A 467 -1.72 -27.42 4.97
CA ILE A 467 -1.67 -26.92 3.58
C ILE A 467 -0.54 -27.61 2.80
N GLY A 468 0.46 -28.16 3.49
CA GLY A 468 1.61 -28.84 2.92
C GLY A 468 2.45 -27.91 2.03
N VAL A 469 3.44 -28.48 1.33
CA VAL A 469 4.25 -27.77 0.31
C VAL A 469 3.43 -27.51 -0.98
N SER A 470 2.12 -27.26 -0.86
CA SER A 470 1.26 -27.04 -2.02
C SER A 470 1.54 -25.67 -2.67
N ASP A 471 1.25 -25.57 -3.96
CA ASP A 471 1.35 -24.33 -4.76
C ASP A 471 0.39 -23.20 -4.30
N VAL A 472 -0.25 -23.37 -3.13
CA VAL A 472 -1.28 -22.49 -2.55
C VAL A 472 -0.78 -21.82 -1.25
N LYS A 473 0.54 -21.77 -1.05
CA LYS A 473 1.13 -21.35 0.22
C LYS A 473 1.08 -19.84 0.45
N TYR A 474 1.32 -19.03 -0.58
CA TYR A 474 1.62 -17.61 -0.43
C TYR A 474 0.58 -16.69 -1.07
N PHE A 475 0.26 -15.58 -0.42
CA PHE A 475 -0.79 -14.63 -0.79
C PHE A 475 -0.30 -13.20 -0.64
N VAL A 476 -0.89 -12.31 -1.44
CA VAL A 476 -0.65 -10.86 -1.41
C VAL A 476 -2.00 -10.13 -1.39
N PRO A 477 -2.74 -10.14 -0.26
CA PRO A 477 -3.97 -9.38 -0.15
C PRO A 477 -3.67 -7.87 -0.10
N PRO A 478 -4.56 -6.97 -0.56
CA PRO A 478 -4.35 -5.51 -0.48
C PRO A 478 -3.93 -5.02 0.92
N ARG A 479 -4.48 -5.64 1.96
CA ARG A 479 -4.19 -5.35 3.36
C ARG A 479 -2.70 -5.51 3.75
N ILE A 480 -1.94 -6.34 3.03
CA ILE A 480 -0.54 -6.67 3.34
C ILE A 480 0.32 -5.42 3.57
N TYR A 481 0.08 -4.38 2.77
CA TYR A 481 0.83 -3.13 2.83
C TYR A 481 0.56 -2.34 4.11
N ILE A 482 -0.69 -2.34 4.56
CA ILE A 482 -1.09 -1.70 5.82
C ILE A 482 -0.52 -2.49 7.00
N ASP A 483 -0.69 -3.81 7.01
CA ASP A 483 -0.22 -4.66 8.11
C ASP A 483 1.30 -4.57 8.29
N LEU A 484 2.06 -4.56 7.19
CA LEU A 484 3.51 -4.35 7.22
C LEU A 484 3.89 -2.93 7.61
N GLY A 485 3.10 -1.93 7.20
CA GLY A 485 3.26 -0.52 7.55
C GLY A 485 2.99 -0.18 9.01
N GLN A 486 2.15 -0.97 9.69
CA GLN A 486 1.72 -0.78 11.08
C GLN A 486 2.31 -1.82 12.04
N ASN A 487 3.40 -2.50 11.67
CA ASN A 487 3.98 -3.62 12.42
C ASN A 487 3.93 -3.41 13.94
N ASP A 488 2.98 -4.08 14.58
CA ASP A 488 2.62 -3.99 15.99
C ASP A 488 3.60 -4.74 16.92
N GLY A 489 4.72 -5.21 16.38
CA GLY A 489 5.75 -5.93 17.13
C GLY A 489 5.47 -7.42 17.34
N ASP A 490 4.48 -7.99 16.66
CA ASP A 490 4.12 -9.42 16.73
C ASP A 490 5.23 -10.38 16.26
N GLY A 491 6.24 -9.90 15.54
CA GLY A 491 7.37 -10.72 15.05
C GLY A 491 6.99 -11.76 13.99
N ASN A 492 5.70 -12.08 13.84
CA ASN A 492 5.11 -13.07 12.94
C ASN A 492 4.82 -12.55 11.53
N LEU A 493 5.04 -11.26 11.27
CA LEU A 493 5.09 -10.75 9.90
C LEU A 493 6.32 -11.31 9.20
N PRO A 494 6.20 -11.70 7.92
CA PRO A 494 7.36 -12.18 7.19
C PRO A 494 8.39 -11.05 7.11
N GLN A 495 9.63 -11.38 7.50
CA GLN A 495 10.70 -10.42 7.61
C GLN A 495 11.41 -10.32 6.26
N GLY A 496 11.32 -9.15 5.63
CA GLY A 496 12.10 -8.85 4.44
C GLY A 496 13.59 -8.68 4.75
N TRP A 497 14.37 -8.31 3.74
CA TRP A 497 15.80 -8.00 3.88
C TRP A 497 16.04 -6.65 4.57
N GLY A 498 15.27 -6.33 5.62
CA GLY A 498 15.26 -5.01 6.25
C GLY A 498 14.49 -3.94 5.46
N PHE A 499 13.92 -4.29 4.30
CA PHE A 499 12.91 -3.49 3.60
C PHE A 499 11.61 -3.48 4.39
N LYS A 500 11.09 -2.28 4.69
CA LYS A 500 9.85 -2.12 5.45
C LYS A 500 8.93 -1.12 4.76
N LEU A 501 7.66 -1.20 5.13
CA LEU A 501 6.69 -0.15 4.87
C LEU A 501 6.46 0.62 6.16
N ASN A 502 6.10 1.89 6.02
CA ASN A 502 5.63 2.69 7.13
C ASN A 502 4.37 3.43 6.70
N THR A 503 3.34 3.37 7.54
CA THR A 503 2.05 4.04 7.28
C THR A 503 2.22 5.55 7.49
N LEU A 504 1.95 6.32 6.43
CA LEU A 504 2.10 7.76 6.43
C LEU A 504 0.82 8.49 6.83
N GLY A 505 -0.34 7.99 6.41
CA GLY A 505 -1.62 8.66 6.59
C GLY A 505 -2.70 8.10 5.68
N ALA A 506 -3.91 8.63 5.81
CA ALA A 506 -5.02 8.34 4.91
C ALA A 506 -5.16 9.45 3.85
N LEU A 507 -5.08 9.08 2.57
CA LEU A 507 -5.41 9.94 1.44
C LEU A 507 -6.92 10.13 1.37
N ILE A 508 -7.34 11.39 1.28
CA ILE A 508 -8.74 11.81 1.11
C ILE A 508 -8.81 13.01 0.15
N TYR A 509 -10.00 13.31 -0.36
CA TYR A 509 -10.18 14.48 -1.22
C TYR A 509 -9.68 15.77 -0.59
N ARG A 510 -8.73 16.45 -1.25
CA ARG A 510 -8.11 17.69 -0.74
C ARG A 510 -9.11 18.80 -0.45
N GLY A 511 -10.23 18.85 -1.18
CA GLY A 511 -11.25 19.89 -0.98
C GLY A 511 -12.05 19.75 0.32
N ALA A 512 -12.05 18.56 0.93
CA ALA A 512 -12.63 18.34 2.26
C ALA A 512 -11.68 18.75 3.40
N VAL A 513 -10.42 19.04 3.11
CA VAL A 513 -9.41 19.44 4.11
C VAL A 513 -9.45 20.97 4.28
N LYS A 514 -9.65 21.45 5.50
CA LYS A 514 -9.59 22.88 5.85
C LYS A 514 -8.14 23.33 5.83
N ASP A 515 -7.89 24.55 5.35
CA ASP A 515 -6.53 25.10 5.43
C ASP A 515 -6.17 25.35 6.89
N MET A 516 -4.95 24.94 7.28
CA MET A 516 -4.38 25.35 8.55
C MET A 516 -4.25 26.87 8.53
N VAL A 517 -4.98 27.57 9.39
CA VAL A 517 -4.71 28.97 9.67
C VAL A 517 -3.35 29.02 10.35
N VAL A 518 -2.28 29.16 9.57
CA VAL A 518 -0.97 29.51 10.09
C VAL A 518 -1.13 30.91 10.66
N THR A 519 -1.45 30.99 11.95
CA THR A 519 -1.38 32.27 12.66
C THR A 519 0.09 32.67 12.60
N PRO A 520 0.46 33.77 11.93
CA PRO A 520 1.86 34.17 11.87
C PRO A 520 2.36 34.30 13.32
N PRO A 521 3.56 33.81 13.66
CA PRO A 521 4.09 34.04 14.99
C PRO A 521 4.04 35.53 15.26
N GLN A 522 3.37 35.92 16.35
CA GLN A 522 3.36 37.32 16.77
C GLN A 522 4.81 37.80 16.81
N PRO A 523 5.15 38.94 16.18
CA PRO A 523 6.49 39.46 16.24
C PRO A 523 6.87 39.57 17.71
N THR A 524 7.93 38.84 18.08
CA THR A 524 8.49 38.93 19.42
C THR A 524 8.79 40.40 19.70
N PRO A 525 8.34 40.98 20.82
CA PRO A 525 8.66 42.36 21.14
C PRO A 525 10.18 42.53 21.09
N GLU A 526 10.67 43.43 20.26
CA GLU A 526 12.09 43.76 20.20
C GLU A 526 12.56 44.16 21.60
N ILE A 527 13.46 43.36 22.16
CA ILE A 527 14.18 43.71 23.38
C ILE A 527 15.00 44.97 23.03
N PRO A 528 14.83 46.10 23.75
CA PRO A 528 15.59 47.31 23.49
C PRO A 528 17.08 47.00 23.57
N ARG A 529 17.82 47.21 22.47
CA ARG A 529 19.28 47.13 22.47
C ARG A 529 19.80 48.25 23.37
N GLU A 530 20.50 47.88 24.44
CA GLU A 530 21.32 48.82 25.21
C GLU A 530 22.35 49.45 24.28
N ILE A 531 22.34 50.78 24.25
CA ILE A 531 23.25 51.62 23.47
C ILE A 531 24.56 51.70 24.27
N PRO A 532 25.73 51.30 23.71
CA PRO A 532 27.01 51.57 24.34
C PRO A 532 27.29 53.07 24.33
N GLU A 533 27.64 53.62 25.50
CA GLU A 533 28.01 55.02 25.68
C GLU A 533 29.17 55.43 24.76
N THR A 534 28.96 56.54 24.05
CA THR A 534 29.96 57.27 23.27
C THR A 534 31.02 57.92 24.15
N PRO A 535 32.25 58.08 23.63
CA PRO A 535 33.05 59.26 23.94
C PRO A 535 33.24 60.15 22.70
N ASP A 536 32.83 61.40 22.89
CA ASP A 536 33.33 62.67 22.35
C ASP A 536 33.57 62.87 20.85
N THR A 537 32.77 63.81 20.32
CA THR A 537 33.00 64.60 19.11
C THR A 537 34.04 65.70 19.38
N PRO A 538 34.79 66.20 18.38
CA PRO A 538 34.29 67.27 17.49
C PRO A 538 34.74 67.04 16.02
N GLU A 539 34.22 67.63 14.94
CA GLU A 539 33.69 68.96 14.64
C GLU A 539 33.06 68.88 13.22
N THR A 540 31.99 69.62 12.96
CA THR A 540 31.27 69.80 11.66
C THR A 540 31.90 70.91 10.79
N PRO A 541 31.38 71.31 9.59
CA PRO A 541 30.65 70.68 8.44
C PRO A 541 31.26 71.18 7.06
N PRO A 542 30.60 71.31 5.86
CA PRO A 542 29.22 71.05 5.44
C PRO A 542 28.96 70.44 4.02
N GLU A 543 27.67 70.12 3.82
CA GLU A 543 26.84 70.27 2.60
C GLU A 543 27.18 69.51 1.30
N ASN A 544 26.28 68.59 0.89
CA ASN A 544 25.29 68.89 -0.15
C ASN A 544 24.32 67.71 -0.41
N ASN A 545 23.03 68.03 -0.40
CA ASN A 545 21.89 67.28 -0.96
C ASN A 545 21.45 68.04 -2.23
N PRO A 546 20.47 67.59 -3.07
CA PRO A 546 19.84 66.28 -3.37
C PRO A 546 19.74 66.14 -4.94
N PRO A 547 18.70 65.57 -5.64
CA PRO A 547 17.55 64.72 -5.28
C PRO A 547 17.20 63.53 -6.22
N ARG A 548 16.33 62.66 -5.67
CA ARG A 548 15.23 61.85 -6.25
C ARG A 548 14.91 61.95 -7.76
N GLN A 549 14.61 60.78 -8.36
CA GLN A 549 13.50 60.49 -9.32
C GLN A 549 13.33 58.95 -9.35
N LYS A 550 12.22 58.30 -8.95
CA LYS A 550 10.89 58.09 -9.59
C LYS A 550 10.92 57.91 -11.13
N SER A 551 10.68 56.68 -11.60
CA SER A 551 9.90 56.32 -12.82
C SER A 551 9.76 54.78 -12.83
N GLN A 552 8.58 54.20 -12.56
CA GLN A 552 7.51 53.86 -13.51
C GLN A 552 7.90 52.89 -14.65
N MET A 553 7.14 51.79 -14.66
CA MET A 553 6.60 51.06 -15.82
C MET A 553 7.56 50.52 -16.88
N ARG A 554 7.68 49.19 -16.95
CA ARG A 554 6.81 48.35 -17.79
C ARG A 554 6.73 46.93 -17.25
#